data_AF-A0A947B527-F1
#
_entry.id   AF-A0A947B527-F1
#
_cell.length_a   1.000
_cell.length_b   1.000
_cell.length_c   1.000
_cell.angle_alpha   90.00
_cell.angle_beta   90.00
_cell.angle_gamma   90.00
#
_symmetry.space_group_name_H-M   'P 1'
#
loop_
_entity.id
_entity.type
_entity.pdbx_description
1 polymer ?
#
loop_
_entity_poly.entity_id
_entity_poly.type
_entity_poly.pdbx_seq_one_letter_code
_entity_poly.pdbx_strand_id
1 'polypeptide(L)' 'DKENLFKGTIAHKAYLGNFLYFFVNVNGTMIRVQVPHHLPQEEGDEIYLFLNPEKCMILL' A
#
# COMPACT_ATOMS: atom_id res chain seq x y z
N ASP A 1 14.59 13.23 5.91
CA ASP A 1 14.03 11.89 5.65
C ASP A 1 12.78 11.67 6.50
N LYS A 2 11.72 11.09 5.92
CA LYS A 2 10.59 10.60 6.72
C LYS A 2 10.86 9.15 7.08
N GLU A 3 10.95 8.86 8.37
CA GLU A 3 11.02 7.50 8.88
C GLU A 3 9.72 6.74 8.50
N ASN A 4 9.82 5.42 8.29
CA ASN A 4 8.70 4.54 7.89
C ASN A 4 7.99 4.88 6.57
N LEU A 5 8.72 5.47 5.62
CA LEU A 5 8.29 5.67 4.24
C LEU A 5 8.99 4.66 3.32
N PHE A 6 8.21 3.89 2.56
CA PHE A 6 8.71 2.83 1.68
C PHE A 6 8.21 3.03 0.26
N LYS A 7 9.11 2.90 -0.74
CA LYS A 7 8.71 2.88 -2.15
C LYS A 7 8.26 1.47 -2.54
N GLY A 8 7.18 1.37 -3.31
CA GLY A 8 6.71 0.11 -3.85
C GLY A 8 5.92 0.29 -5.14
N THR A 9 5.56 -0.83 -5.76
CA THR A 9 4.79 -0.86 -7.01
C THR A 9 3.45 -1.55 -6.79
N ILE A 10 2.36 -0.97 -7.30
CA ILE A 10 1.04 -1.62 -7.24
C ILE A 10 1.07 -2.83 -8.16
N ALA A 11 1.09 -4.04 -7.59
CA ALA A 11 1.08 -5.27 -8.37
C ALA A 11 -0.35 -5.65 -8.82
N HIS A 12 -1.33 -5.47 -7.93
CA HIS A 12 -2.74 -5.75 -8.22
C HIS A 12 -3.69 -4.74 -7.57
N LYS A 13 -4.86 -4.56 -8.18
CA LYS A 13 -5.98 -3.77 -7.66
C LYS A 13 -7.22 -4.64 -7.51
N ALA A 14 -7.96 -4.47 -6.41
CA ALA A 14 -9.25 -5.11 -6.22
C ALA A 14 -10.30 -4.11 -5.72
N TYR A 15 -11.37 -3.93 -6.50
CA TYR A 15 -12.52 -3.11 -6.14
C TYR A 15 -13.56 -3.90 -5.36
N LEU A 16 -13.91 -3.40 -4.17
CA LEU A 16 -14.84 -4.04 -3.24
C LEU A 16 -16.07 -3.16 -2.99
N GLY A 17 -16.45 -2.36 -3.98
CA GLY A 17 -17.60 -1.44 -3.90
C GLY A 17 -17.24 -0.10 -3.28
N ASN A 18 -17.11 -0.03 -1.96
CA ASN A 18 -16.87 1.26 -1.29
C ASN A 18 -15.39 1.65 -1.18
N PHE A 19 -14.46 0.70 -1.36
CA PHE A 19 -13.02 0.92 -1.30
C PHE A 19 -12.26 0.05 -2.31
N LEU A 20 -10.98 0.38 -2.50
CA LEU A 20 -10.02 -0.41 -3.29
C LEU A 20 -9.00 -1.04 -2.35
N TYR A 21 -8.56 -2.26 -2.67
CA TYR A 21 -7.29 -2.76 -2.21
C TYR A 21 -6.23 -2.54 -3.28
N PHE A 22 -5.11 -1.94 -2.88
CA PHE A 22 -3.86 -2.01 -3.60
C PHE A 22 -3.01 -3.11 -2.97
N PHE A 23 -2.58 -4.06 -3.78
CA PHE A 23 -1.58 -5.04 -3.39
C PHE A 23 -0.24 -4.51 -3.88
N VAL A 24 0.54 -3.96 -2.96
CA VAL A 24 1.77 -3.22 -3.26
C VAL A 24 2.96 -4.12 -2.97
N ASN A 25 3.85 -4.29 -3.95
CA ASN A 25 5.11 -4.96 -3.76
C ASN A 25 6.16 -3.96 -3.26
N VAL A 26 6.68 -4.19 -2.06
CA VAL A 26 7.81 -3.46 -1.47
C VAL A 26 8.95 -4.45 -1.28
N ASN A 27 10.00 -4.33 -2.08
CA ASN A 27 11.21 -5.18 -2.00
C ASN A 27 10.90 -6.69 -1.97
N GLY A 28 9.94 -7.17 -2.76
CA GLY A 28 9.52 -8.56 -2.81
C GLY A 28 8.45 -8.95 -1.77
N THR A 29 8.10 -8.05 -0.85
CA THR A 29 7.05 -8.26 0.15
C THR A 29 5.74 -7.65 -0.33
N MET A 30 4.67 -8.45 -0.37
CA MET A 30 3.34 -7.98 -0.73
C MET A 30 2.62 -7.38 0.47
N ILE A 31 2.28 -6.09 0.39
CA ILE A 31 1.52 -5.35 1.40
C ILE A 31 0.15 -5.02 0.82
N ARG A 32 -0.92 -5.43 1.51
CA ARG A 32 -2.29 -5.04 1.14
C ARG A 32 -2.65 -3.72 1.80
N VAL A 33 -3.04 -2.74 1.00
CA VAL A 33 -3.37 -1.38 1.42
C VAL A 33 -4.81 -1.07 1.03
N GLN A 34 -5.63 -0.66 2.00
CA GLN A 34 -6.98 -0.19 1.76
C GLN A 34 -6.96 1.30 1.43
N VAL A 35 -7.59 1.69 0.33
CA VAL A 35 -7.62 3.08 -0.14
C VAL A 35 -9.02 3.49 -0.63
N PRO A 36 -9.33 4.80 -0.71
CA PRO A 36 -10.56 5.26 -1.34
C PRO A 36 -10.68 4.78 -2.78
N HIS A 37 -11.90 4.47 -3.22
CA HIS A 37 -12.12 3.87 -4.54
C HIS A 37 -11.92 4.82 -5.74
N HIS A 38 -11.79 6.12 -5.49
CA HIS A 38 -11.63 7.14 -6.53
C HIS A 38 -10.15 7.47 -6.83
N LEU A 39 -9.21 6.73 -6.25
CA LEU A 39 -7.80 6.97 -6.46
C LEU A 39 -7.37 6.60 -7.90
N PRO A 40 -6.61 7.48 -8.59
CA PRO A 40 -6.27 7.30 -10.00
C PRO A 40 -5.09 6.36 -10.26
N GLN A 41 -4.38 5.89 -9.22
CA GLN A 41 -3.22 5.02 -9.40
C GLN A 41 -3.62 3.64 -9.93
N GLU A 42 -2.86 3.13 -10.89
CA GLU A 42 -3.10 1.88 -11.61
C GLU A 42 -2.08 0.79 -11.25
N GLU A 43 -2.36 -0.44 -11.69
CA GLU A 43 -1.37 -1.53 -11.62
C GLU A 43 -0.12 -1.16 -12.43
N GLY A 44 1.06 -1.36 -11.85
CA GLY A 44 2.34 -0.94 -12.40
C GLY A 44 2.84 0.42 -11.88
N ASP A 45 1.98 1.23 -11.26
CA ASP A 45 2.40 2.53 -10.73
C ASP A 45 3.31 2.40 -9.50
N GLU A 46 4.32 3.26 -9.45
CA GLU A 46 5.18 3.43 -8.28
C GLU A 46 4.54 4.39 -7.27
N ILE A 47 4.46 3.95 -6.02
CA ILE A 47 3.89 4.74 -4.92
C ILE A 47 4.79 4.71 -3.69
N TYR A 48 4.61 5.69 -2.81
CA TYR A 48 5.20 5.68 -1.48
C TYR A 48 4.15 5.27 -0.44
N LEU A 49 4.47 4.25 0.36
CA LEU A 49 3.69 3.81 1.51
C LEU A 49 4.28 4.38 2.79
N PHE A 50 3.47 5.13 3.52
CA PHE A 50 3.79 5.53 4.88
C PHE A 50 3.10 4.59 5.87
N LEU A 51 3.88 3.83 6.62
CA LEU A 51 3.36 2.97 7.68
C LEU A 51 3.36 3.77 8.98
N ASN A 52 2.18 4.03 9.53
CA ASN A 52 2.06 4.74 10.81
C ASN A 52 2.62 3.84 11.94
N PRO A 53 3.77 4.18 12.56
CA PRO A 53 4.39 3.35 13.59
C PRO A 53 3.50 3.12 14.81
N GLU A 54 2.62 4.07 15.16
CA GLU A 54 1.69 3.93 16.29
C GLU A 54 0.64 2.83 16.07
N LYS A 55 0.44 2.41 14.81
CA LYS A 55 -0.49 1.34 14.44
C LYS A 55 0.22 0.03 14.09
N CYS A 56 1.55 0.00 14.14
CA CYS A 56 2.33 -1.19 13.89
C CYS A 56 2.41 -2.04 15.17
N MET A 57 2.33 -3.35 14.99
CA MET A 57 2.52 -4.32 16.08
C MET A 57 3.68 -5.23 15.70
N ILE A 58 4.69 -5.30 16.56
CA ILE A 58 5.77 -6.27 16.44
C ILE A 58 5.29 -7.53 17.16
N LEU A 59 5.25 -8.64 16.44
CA LEU A 59 5.02 -9.96 17.02
C LEU A 59 6.38 -10.59 17.29
N LEU A 60 6.58 -11.04 18.53
CA LEU A 60 7.78 -11.77 18.98
C LEU A 60 7.58 -13.28 18.82
#